data_AF-A0A8J7JKW0-F1
#
_entry.id   AF-A0A8J7JKW0-F1
#
_cell.length_a   1.000
_cell.length_b   1.000
_cell.length_c   1.000
_cell.angle_alpha   90.00
_cell.angle_beta   90.00
_cell.angle_gamma   90.00
#
_symmetry.space_group_name_H-M   'P 1'
#
loop_
_entity.id
_entity.type
_entity.pdbx_description
1 polymer ?
#
loop_
_entity_poly.entity_id
_entity_poly.type
_entity_poly.pdbx_seq_one_letter_code
_entity_poly.pdbx_strand_id
1 'polypeptide(L)'
;MIRDDALPAIPIAILRPGAPRRRTPAGGFWALALGLICALLLAAPVRAAVPDNEEVSEWKQSAQKEFIAGHYEEALPFFLKIAQKRPECQSRRYAVMMLATIYSDNVVDVKKAVKWNREFLKRYADSRQKPLFQEKLDKFAELEQQQGQEEAYKEYQKIKFANKGDAYLVKRYEALIKAHPDFKLKVDVQKEIAWAYDRMNKPHESVLAFQSISAPKTGHKLSSTDQIMAEADRRYDLMKTTGKWLAWAVMALLWGAVLMMKPWRRMDRGALRSIALWTGLWVLLSASRMPSFYKMEVEGYQYVIRDTVIYLLAAANLPVLVWLVLLTRAAPWQTRPKTLRVVAPLLTLVMTIASYYLFIVHHPNGPAIVDVFGVKYEYLLGEFRERVLR
;
A
#
# COMPACT_ATOMS: atom_id res chain seq x y z
N MET A 1 -8.71 -45.17 45.28
CA MET A 1 -8.11 -46.52 45.37
C MET A 1 -7.20 -46.64 44.14
N ILE A 2 -5.91 -46.31 44.30
CA ILE A 2 -4.80 -47.28 44.51
C ILE A 2 -4.54 -48.01 43.17
N ARG A 3 -3.40 -47.94 42.48
CA ARG A 3 -1.98 -48.23 42.81
C ARG A 3 -1.15 -47.71 41.61
N ASP A 4 -0.04 -47.01 41.79
CA ASP A 4 1.29 -47.46 42.23
C ASP A 4 2.12 -48.18 41.14
N ASP A 5 3.42 -47.82 41.20
CA ASP A 5 4.64 -48.58 40.88
C ASP A 5 5.00 -48.83 39.41
N ALA A 6 6.10 -48.28 38.86
CA ALA A 6 7.51 -48.28 39.28
C ALA A 6 8.23 -49.64 39.16
N LEU A 7 9.17 -49.70 38.19
CA LEU A 7 10.45 -50.45 38.17
C LEU A 7 10.35 -52.01 38.15
N PRO A 8 11.33 -52.78 37.61
CA PRO A 8 12.77 -52.82 38.01
C PRO A 8 13.78 -52.98 36.83
N ALA A 9 15.01 -52.46 36.93
CA ALA A 9 16.25 -53.01 37.51
C ALA A 9 17.03 -54.05 36.66
N ILE A 10 18.18 -53.58 36.16
CA ILE A 10 19.55 -54.14 36.03
C ILE A 10 19.73 -55.65 36.34
N PRO A 11 20.60 -56.35 35.57
CA PRO A 11 21.85 -56.80 36.21
C PRO A 11 23.13 -56.66 35.36
N ILE A 12 24.23 -56.68 36.11
CA ILE A 12 25.65 -56.52 35.83
C ILE A 12 26.29 -57.86 35.41
N ALA A 13 27.28 -57.84 34.49
CA ALA A 13 28.44 -58.76 34.43
C ALA A 13 29.52 -58.13 33.50
N ILE A 14 30.71 -57.68 33.91
CA ILE A 14 31.88 -58.30 34.59
C ILE A 14 32.84 -59.08 33.65
N LEU A 15 34.07 -58.53 33.52
CA LEU A 15 35.40 -59.12 33.20
C LEU A 15 35.73 -59.53 31.74
N ARG A 16 36.93 -59.35 31.15
CA ARG A 16 38.22 -58.63 31.36
C ARG A 16 39.11 -58.97 30.11
N PRO A 17 40.44 -58.71 30.06
CA PRO A 17 41.10 -57.80 29.13
C PRO A 17 41.86 -58.46 27.95
N GLY A 18 42.25 -57.64 26.97
CA GLY A 18 43.28 -57.95 25.98
C GLY A 18 43.88 -56.67 25.40
N ALA A 19 45.02 -56.22 25.94
CA ALA A 19 45.89 -55.22 25.33
C ALA A 19 46.94 -55.92 24.43
N PRO A 20 47.83 -55.23 23.68
CA PRO A 20 47.93 -53.82 23.34
C PRO A 20 48.21 -53.59 21.82
N ARG A 21 48.16 -52.33 21.32
CA ARG A 21 49.15 -51.83 20.34
C ARG A 21 49.08 -50.30 20.15
N ARG A 22 50.12 -49.67 20.71
CA ARG A 22 50.87 -48.47 20.30
C ARG A 22 50.13 -47.23 19.79
N ARG A 23 50.25 -46.20 20.63
CA ARG A 23 50.15 -44.75 20.38
C ARG A 23 50.95 -44.30 19.15
N THR A 24 50.34 -43.42 18.36
CA THR A 24 51.04 -42.33 17.65
C THR A 24 50.71 -41.00 18.37
N PRO A 25 51.71 -40.13 18.64
CA PRO A 25 51.51 -38.92 19.44
C PRO A 25 51.16 -37.75 18.51
N ALA A 26 49.93 -37.70 18.00
CA ALA A 26 49.48 -36.56 17.18
C ALA A 26 48.16 -35.94 17.65
N GLY A 27 47.52 -36.51 18.68
CA GLY A 27 46.22 -36.01 19.20
C GLY A 27 46.33 -34.93 20.27
N GLY A 28 47.49 -34.80 20.94
CA GLY A 28 47.63 -33.87 22.07
C GLY A 28 47.68 -32.40 21.65
N PHE A 29 48.34 -32.09 20.54
CA PHE A 29 48.50 -30.71 20.09
C PHE A 29 47.22 -30.16 19.47
N TRP A 30 46.47 -30.98 18.72
CA TRP A 30 45.17 -30.59 18.17
C TRP A 30 44.08 -30.50 19.23
N ALA A 31 44.09 -31.37 20.25
CA ALA A 31 43.15 -31.27 21.37
C ALA A 31 43.43 -30.05 22.27
N LEU A 32 44.71 -29.70 22.49
CA LEU A 32 45.09 -28.48 23.19
C LEU A 32 44.81 -27.23 22.35
N ALA A 33 45.05 -27.25 21.04
CA ALA A 33 44.74 -26.13 20.16
C ALA A 33 43.22 -25.92 20.01
N LEU A 34 42.41 -26.98 19.86
CA LEU A 34 40.94 -26.86 19.90
C LEU A 34 40.45 -26.43 21.28
N GLY A 35 41.05 -26.93 22.36
CA GLY A 35 40.75 -26.50 23.72
C GLY A 35 41.05 -25.02 23.94
N LEU A 36 42.17 -24.52 23.40
CA LEU A 36 42.55 -23.10 23.48
C LEU A 36 41.67 -22.23 22.58
N ILE A 37 41.29 -22.70 21.39
CA ILE A 37 40.39 -21.97 20.46
C ILE A 37 38.97 -21.96 21.01
N CYS A 38 38.47 -23.04 21.59
CA CYS A 38 37.18 -23.06 22.28
C CYS A 38 37.21 -22.21 23.55
N ALA A 39 38.31 -22.22 24.32
CA ALA A 39 38.48 -21.34 25.48
C ALA A 39 38.60 -19.87 25.07
N LEU A 40 39.25 -19.54 23.94
CA LEU A 40 39.34 -18.17 23.40
C LEU A 40 38.02 -17.71 22.75
N LEU A 41 37.24 -18.61 22.15
CA LEU A 41 35.91 -18.32 21.62
C LEU A 41 34.85 -18.21 22.74
N LEU A 42 35.02 -18.92 23.85
CA LEU A 42 34.21 -18.76 25.08
C LEU A 42 34.69 -17.60 25.97
N ALA A 43 35.96 -17.20 25.87
CA ALA A 43 36.53 -16.03 26.53
C ALA A 43 36.47 -14.75 25.68
N ALA A 44 35.96 -14.81 24.45
CA ALA A 44 35.49 -13.62 23.77
C ALA A 44 34.37 -13.05 24.65
N PRO A 45 34.50 -11.83 25.19
CA PRO A 45 33.50 -11.27 26.06
C PRO A 45 32.29 -10.91 25.20
N VAL A 46 31.40 -11.89 24.98
CA VAL A 46 29.98 -11.60 24.86
C VAL A 46 29.65 -11.02 26.21
N ARG A 47 29.72 -9.69 26.34
CA ARG A 47 29.15 -8.98 27.49
C ARG A 47 27.67 -9.33 27.50
N ALA A 48 27.33 -10.44 28.16
CA ALA A 48 25.96 -10.76 28.50
C ALA A 48 25.49 -9.56 29.32
N ALA A 49 24.55 -8.81 28.76
CA ALA A 49 23.98 -7.67 29.46
C ALA A 49 23.39 -8.16 30.77
N VAL A 50 23.57 -7.38 31.85
CA VAL A 50 22.98 -7.73 33.13
C VAL A 50 21.46 -7.71 32.96
N PRO A 51 20.73 -8.77 33.35
CA PRO A 51 19.28 -8.79 33.28
C PRO A 51 18.72 -7.59 34.05
N ASP A 52 17.60 -7.04 33.57
CA ASP A 52 17.02 -5.85 34.17
C ASP A 52 16.60 -6.15 35.62
N ASN A 53 16.96 -5.25 36.54
CA ASN A 53 16.42 -5.28 37.89
C ASN A 53 15.00 -4.68 37.90
N GLU A 54 14.28 -4.85 39.01
CA GLU A 54 12.90 -4.39 39.17
C GLU A 54 12.76 -2.88 38.87
N GLU A 55 13.69 -2.07 39.37
CA GLU A 55 13.74 -0.61 39.14
C GLU A 55 13.85 -0.25 37.64
N VAL A 56 14.72 -0.93 36.87
CA VAL A 56 14.85 -0.70 35.42
C VAL A 56 13.60 -1.15 34.67
N SER A 57 12.98 -2.25 35.11
CA SER A 57 11.71 -2.73 34.55
C SER A 57 10.60 -1.71 34.74
N GLU A 58 10.46 -1.13 35.94
CA GLU A 58 9.50 -0.08 36.24
C GLU A 58 9.73 1.18 35.40
N TRP A 59 10.98 1.63 35.26
CA TRP A 59 11.29 2.78 34.41
C TRP A 59 10.97 2.52 32.95
N LYS A 60 11.24 1.31 32.47
CA LYS A 60 10.92 0.92 31.09
C LYS A 60 9.42 0.91 30.85
N GLN A 61 8.65 0.30 31.75
CA GLN A 61 7.19 0.27 31.67
C GLN A 61 6.61 1.69 31.71
N SER A 62 7.10 2.53 32.61
CA SER A 62 6.66 3.94 32.71
C SER A 62 6.98 4.71 31.42
N ALA A 63 8.20 4.55 30.89
CA ALA A 63 8.60 5.18 29.63
C ALA A 63 7.72 4.73 28.46
N GLN A 64 7.41 3.44 28.37
CA GLN A 64 6.58 2.88 27.32
C GLN A 64 5.13 3.36 27.42
N LYS A 65 4.59 3.45 28.64
CA LYS A 65 3.23 3.96 28.87
C LYS A 65 3.10 5.40 28.36
N GLU A 66 4.01 6.29 28.74
CA GLU A 66 3.99 7.69 28.28
C GLU A 66 4.25 7.80 26.77
N PHE A 67 5.17 7.00 26.23
CA PHE A 67 5.44 6.98 24.79
C PHE A 67 4.21 6.57 23.98
N ILE A 68 3.48 5.53 24.41
CA ILE A 68 2.26 5.06 23.76
C ILE A 68 1.14 6.10 23.90
N ALA A 69 1.08 6.80 25.02
CA ALA A 69 0.15 7.91 25.23
C ALA A 69 0.47 9.17 24.39
N GLY A 70 1.62 9.20 23.68
CA GLY A 70 2.07 10.36 22.91
C GLY A 70 2.72 11.46 23.76
N HIS A 71 2.94 11.20 25.04
CA HIS A 71 3.61 12.06 26.00
C HIS A 71 5.13 11.88 25.91
N TYR A 72 5.69 12.32 24.78
CA TYR A 72 7.08 12.03 24.44
C TYR A 72 8.10 12.74 25.34
N GLU A 73 7.77 13.94 25.82
CA GLU A 73 8.64 14.69 26.74
C GLU A 73 8.68 14.03 28.13
N GLU A 74 7.58 13.45 28.56
CA GLU A 74 7.41 12.71 29.81
C GLU A 74 8.09 11.34 29.76
N ALA A 75 8.15 10.71 28.58
CA ALA A 75 8.87 9.46 28.36
C ALA A 75 10.41 9.64 28.38
N LEU A 76 10.93 10.77 27.89
CA LEU A 76 12.37 11.07 27.81
C LEU A 76 13.15 10.84 29.11
N PRO A 77 12.75 11.41 30.28
CA PRO A 77 13.54 11.27 31.51
C PRO A 77 13.71 9.81 31.94
N PHE A 78 12.73 8.94 31.70
CA PHE A 78 12.84 7.52 32.01
C PHE A 78 13.84 6.81 31.09
N PHE A 79 13.77 7.05 29.77
CA PHE A 79 14.76 6.49 28.85
C PHE A 79 16.17 7.01 29.09
N LEU A 80 16.32 8.31 29.44
CA LEU A 80 17.61 8.88 29.83
C LEU A 80 18.16 8.22 31.10
N LYS A 81 17.31 7.99 32.12
CA LYS A 81 17.71 7.28 33.35
C LYS A 81 18.26 5.90 33.03
N ILE A 82 17.56 5.11 32.21
CA ILE A 82 18.03 3.78 31.79
C ILE A 82 19.36 3.90 31.04
N ALA A 83 19.46 4.78 30.05
CA ALA A 83 20.65 4.89 29.19
C ALA A 83 21.91 5.41 29.91
N GLN A 84 21.74 6.26 30.93
CA GLN A 84 22.84 6.92 31.65
C GLN A 84 23.22 6.24 32.96
N LYS A 85 22.23 5.81 33.77
CA LYS A 85 22.49 5.26 35.11
C LYS A 85 22.74 3.76 35.12
N ARG A 86 22.34 3.04 34.07
CA ARG A 86 22.48 1.57 33.94
C ARG A 86 23.12 1.19 32.59
N PRO A 87 24.37 1.61 32.32
CA PRO A 87 25.03 1.35 31.04
C PRO A 87 25.16 -0.15 30.68
N GLU A 88 25.11 -1.01 31.68
CA GLU A 88 25.28 -2.47 31.63
C GLU A 88 23.99 -3.28 31.41
N CYS A 89 22.81 -2.67 31.56
CA CYS A 89 21.55 -3.42 31.53
C CYS A 89 21.06 -3.75 30.12
N GLN A 90 20.29 -4.83 30.00
CA GLN A 90 19.73 -5.29 28.72
C GLN A 90 18.81 -4.24 28.08
N SER A 91 18.01 -3.54 28.89
CA SER A 91 17.09 -2.51 28.40
C SER A 91 17.76 -1.24 27.86
N ARG A 92 19.07 -1.07 28.05
CA ARG A 92 19.79 0.08 27.51
C ARG A 92 19.74 0.17 25.99
N ARG A 93 19.88 -0.96 25.28
CA ARG A 93 19.79 -0.97 23.81
C ARG A 93 18.48 -0.36 23.34
N TYR A 94 17.38 -0.76 23.98
CA TYR A 94 16.05 -0.24 23.70
C TYR A 94 15.95 1.24 24.07
N ALA A 95 16.42 1.65 25.25
CA ALA A 95 16.40 3.06 25.65
C ALA A 95 17.18 3.97 24.70
N VAL A 96 18.36 3.56 24.25
CA VAL A 96 19.16 4.32 23.27
C VAL A 96 18.44 4.45 21.93
N MET A 97 17.80 3.38 21.46
CA MET A 97 16.97 3.42 20.25
C MET A 97 15.78 4.38 20.41
N MET A 98 15.08 4.32 21.54
CA MET A 98 13.93 5.19 21.81
C MET A 98 14.34 6.65 21.95
N LEU A 99 15.48 6.97 22.58
CA LEU A 99 16.01 8.33 22.64
C LEU A 99 16.35 8.85 21.24
N ALA A 100 16.97 8.03 20.40
CA ALA A 100 17.25 8.38 19.02
C ALA A 100 15.97 8.70 18.23
N THR A 101 14.90 7.91 18.42
CA THR A 101 13.59 8.14 17.80
C THR A 101 12.91 9.40 18.33
N ILE A 102 12.78 9.55 19.65
CA ILE A 102 12.05 10.67 20.25
C ILE A 102 12.70 12.01 19.88
N TYR A 103 14.03 12.10 19.93
CA TYR A 103 14.73 13.32 19.52
C TYR A 103 14.75 13.52 18.00
N SER A 104 14.53 12.49 17.18
CA SER A 104 14.45 12.59 15.73
C SER A 104 13.07 13.07 15.26
N ASP A 105 12.03 12.49 15.85
CA ASP A 105 10.71 12.41 15.25
C ASP A 105 9.64 13.15 16.07
N ASN A 106 9.84 13.31 17.38
CA ASN A 106 8.80 13.79 18.28
C ASN A 106 9.14 15.13 18.94
N VAL A 107 10.19 15.14 19.77
CA VAL A 107 10.68 16.36 20.46
C VAL A 107 11.57 17.19 19.53
N VAL A 108 12.22 16.52 18.58
CA VAL A 108 13.04 17.12 17.53
C VAL A 108 14.17 18.01 18.09
N ASP A 109 15.27 17.37 18.46
CA ASP A 109 16.53 18.01 18.82
C ASP A 109 17.63 17.31 18.00
N VAL A 110 18.03 17.94 16.89
CA VAL A 110 18.90 17.30 15.89
C VAL A 110 20.23 16.88 16.51
N LYS A 111 20.83 17.72 17.35
CA LYS A 111 22.10 17.42 18.03
C LYS A 111 21.98 16.19 18.92
N LYS A 112 20.91 16.11 19.73
CA LYS A 112 20.68 14.93 20.57
C LYS A 112 20.31 13.70 19.74
N ALA A 113 19.55 13.86 18.67
CA ALA A 113 19.23 12.77 17.75
C ALA A 113 20.51 12.20 17.12
N VAL A 114 21.42 13.04 16.63
CA VAL A 114 22.73 12.62 16.07
C VAL A 114 23.53 11.85 17.12
N LYS A 115 23.60 12.35 18.36
CA LYS A 115 24.32 11.69 19.45
C LYS A 115 23.81 10.25 19.66
N TRP A 116 22.50 10.07 19.85
CA TRP A 116 21.93 8.77 20.16
C TRP A 116 21.92 7.83 18.95
N ASN A 117 21.69 8.33 17.73
CA ASN A 117 21.78 7.54 16.50
C ASN A 117 23.22 7.04 16.25
N ARG A 118 24.25 7.88 16.45
CA ARG A 118 25.66 7.46 16.36
C ARG A 118 25.98 6.38 17.38
N GLU A 119 25.49 6.54 18.61
CA GLU A 119 25.72 5.53 19.64
C GLU A 119 25.05 4.19 19.29
N PHE A 120 23.78 4.22 18.85
CA PHE A 120 23.05 3.03 18.43
C PHE A 120 23.77 2.32 17.27
N LEU A 121 24.13 3.08 16.24
CA LEU A 121 24.85 2.57 15.08
C LEU A 121 26.17 1.88 15.46
N LYS A 122 26.94 2.49 16.38
CA LYS A 122 28.24 1.98 16.81
C LYS A 122 28.14 0.75 17.71
N ARG A 123 27.15 0.69 18.61
CA ARG A 123 27.11 -0.30 19.70
C ARG A 123 26.06 -1.39 19.55
N TYR A 124 24.96 -1.13 18.84
CA TYR A 124 23.76 -1.96 18.92
C TYR A 124 23.14 -2.34 17.56
N ALA A 125 23.42 -1.57 16.51
CA ALA A 125 22.88 -1.84 15.18
C ALA A 125 23.50 -3.12 14.60
N ASP A 126 22.65 -4.04 14.16
CA ASP A 126 23.07 -5.19 13.37
C ASP A 126 23.40 -4.78 11.92
N SER A 127 23.92 -5.71 11.13
CA SER A 127 24.32 -5.45 9.74
C SER A 127 23.19 -4.95 8.84
N ARG A 128 21.93 -5.31 9.13
CA ARG A 128 20.75 -4.88 8.36
C ARG A 128 20.31 -3.48 8.76
N GLN A 129 20.52 -3.11 10.02
CA GLN A 129 20.16 -1.79 10.56
C GLN A 129 21.18 -0.70 10.22
N LYS A 130 22.46 -1.05 10.06
CA LYS A 130 23.54 -0.09 9.82
C LYS A 130 23.29 0.88 8.66
N PRO A 131 22.86 0.44 7.45
CA PRO A 131 22.60 1.35 6.34
C PRO A 131 21.54 2.41 6.66
N LEU A 132 20.43 1.98 7.30
CA LEU A 132 19.32 2.88 7.66
C LEU A 132 19.75 3.97 8.66
N PHE A 133 20.51 3.60 9.68
CA PHE A 133 20.99 4.57 10.68
C PHE A 133 22.09 5.48 10.12
N GLN A 134 22.90 4.99 9.16
CA GLN A 134 23.85 5.82 8.45
C GLN A 134 23.13 6.88 7.60
N GLU A 135 22.13 6.49 6.82
CA GLU A 135 21.32 7.39 6.01
C GLU A 135 20.64 8.48 6.89
N LYS A 136 20.08 8.08 8.04
CA LYS A 136 19.51 9.04 9.01
C LYS A 136 20.56 10.05 9.51
N LEU A 137 21.78 9.59 9.82
CA LEU A 137 22.84 10.46 10.30
C LEU A 137 23.34 11.43 9.22
N ASP A 138 23.44 10.96 7.97
CA ASP A 138 23.82 11.80 6.83
C ASP A 138 22.78 12.90 6.63
N LYS A 139 21.49 12.55 6.69
CA LYS A 139 20.37 13.50 6.67
C LYS A 139 20.44 14.54 7.79
N PHE A 140 20.78 14.14 9.01
CA PHE A 140 20.95 15.10 10.11
C PHE A 140 22.18 15.99 9.96
N ALA A 141 23.29 15.45 9.45
CA ALA A 141 24.50 16.24 9.21
C ALA A 141 24.23 17.36 8.18
N GLU A 142 23.43 17.08 7.15
CA GLU A 142 22.99 18.10 6.19
C GLU A 142 22.08 19.14 6.82
N LEU A 143 21.16 18.74 7.71
CA LEU A 143 20.28 19.66 8.44
C LEU A 143 21.05 20.57 9.41
N GLU A 144 22.12 20.08 10.06
CA GLU A 144 22.95 20.88 10.96
C GLU A 144 23.79 21.94 10.23
N GLN A 145 24.17 21.70 8.97
CA GLN A 145 25.04 22.60 8.20
C GLN A 145 24.33 23.87 7.69
N GLN A 146 22.99 23.90 7.68
CA GLN A 146 22.22 24.99 7.09
C GLN A 146 21.37 25.71 8.15
N GLN A 147 21.70 26.97 8.41
CA GLN A 147 20.95 27.82 9.34
C GLN A 147 19.46 27.88 8.96
N GLY A 148 18.58 27.73 9.95
CA GLY A 148 17.11 27.83 9.77
C GLY A 148 16.39 26.54 9.34
N GLN A 149 17.11 25.44 9.05
CA GLN A 149 16.48 24.17 8.66
C GLN A 149 15.90 23.38 9.85
N GLU A 150 16.43 23.58 11.06
CA GLU A 150 15.96 22.86 12.26
C GLU A 150 14.51 23.23 12.61
N GLU A 151 14.12 24.50 12.49
CA GLU A 151 12.73 24.94 12.74
C GLU A 151 11.76 24.38 11.69
N ALA A 152 12.16 24.39 10.42
CA ALA A 152 11.38 23.79 9.35
C ALA A 152 11.23 22.26 9.55
N TYR A 153 12.28 21.60 10.03
CA TYR A 153 12.24 20.17 10.36
C TYR A 153 11.35 19.86 11.58
N LYS A 154 11.39 20.71 12.62
CA LYS A 154 10.47 20.64 13.77
C LYS A 154 9.02 20.73 13.33
N GLU A 155 8.69 21.71 12.50
CA GLU A 155 7.33 21.89 12.00
C GLU A 155 6.93 20.74 11.07
N TYR A 156 7.82 20.26 10.20
CA TYR A 156 7.61 19.06 9.38
C TYR A 156 7.19 17.85 10.23
N GLN A 157 7.97 17.52 11.26
CA GLN A 157 7.68 16.37 12.13
C GLN A 157 6.39 16.54 12.91
N LYS A 158 6.14 17.75 13.43
CA LYS A 158 4.89 18.09 14.12
C LYS A 158 3.67 17.88 13.24
N ILE A 159 3.75 18.24 11.96
CA ILE A 159 2.67 18.02 10.98
C ILE A 159 2.50 16.52 10.72
N LYS A 160 3.60 15.81 10.47
CA LYS A 160 3.60 14.37 10.16
C LYS A 160 2.91 13.53 11.24
N PHE A 161 3.18 13.84 12.51
CA PHE A 161 2.65 13.09 13.64
C PHE A 161 1.40 13.71 14.28
N ALA A 162 0.81 14.75 13.68
CA ALA A 162 -0.37 15.41 14.24
C ALA A 162 -1.63 14.52 14.31
N ASN A 163 -1.70 13.48 13.48
CA ASN A 163 -2.86 12.59 13.35
C ASN A 163 -4.21 13.33 13.15
N LYS A 164 -4.21 14.36 12.28
CA LYS A 164 -5.39 15.21 11.98
C LYS A 164 -5.96 15.01 10.58
N GLY A 165 -5.57 13.92 9.90
CA GLY A 165 -5.98 13.59 8.54
C GLY A 165 -5.26 14.37 7.44
N ASP A 166 -5.47 13.93 6.19
CA ASP A 166 -4.73 14.38 5.01
C ASP A 166 -4.98 15.85 4.64
N ALA A 167 -6.20 16.36 4.85
CA ALA A 167 -6.52 17.76 4.54
C ALA A 167 -5.75 18.75 5.43
N TYR A 168 -5.57 18.40 6.72
CA TYR A 168 -4.74 19.18 7.63
C TYR A 168 -3.27 19.12 7.21
N LEU A 169 -2.79 17.92 6.90
CA LEU A 169 -1.40 17.66 6.50
C LEU A 169 -1.03 18.47 5.25
N VAL A 170 -1.83 18.40 4.18
CA VAL A 170 -1.59 19.15 2.94
C VAL A 170 -1.49 20.65 3.21
N LYS A 171 -2.51 21.23 3.86
CA LYS A 171 -2.55 22.67 4.14
C LYS A 171 -1.32 23.15 4.93
N ARG A 172 -0.87 22.36 5.89
CA ARG A 172 0.28 22.71 6.73
C ARG A 172 1.60 22.52 5.99
N TYR A 173 1.75 21.46 5.20
CA TYR A 173 2.95 21.25 4.39
C TYR A 173 3.10 22.25 3.25
N GLU A 174 2.02 22.69 2.62
CA GLU A 174 2.06 23.79 1.66
C GLU A 174 2.53 25.09 2.31
N ALA A 175 2.01 25.40 3.51
CA ALA A 175 2.46 26.55 4.29
C ALA A 175 3.94 26.45 4.68
N LEU A 176 4.40 25.26 5.07
CA LEU A 176 5.80 24.99 5.40
C LEU A 176 6.73 25.25 4.19
N ILE A 177 6.41 24.69 3.03
CA ILE A 177 7.23 24.88 1.82
C ILE A 177 7.22 26.35 1.38
N LYS A 178 6.09 27.06 1.56
CA LYS A 178 6.00 28.49 1.24
C LYS A 178 6.84 29.36 2.19
N ALA A 179 6.85 29.04 3.49
CA ALA A 179 7.65 29.74 4.49
C ALA A 179 9.15 29.42 4.37
N HIS A 180 9.48 28.19 3.95
CA HIS A 180 10.86 27.70 3.82
C HIS A 180 11.08 27.14 2.41
N PRO A 181 11.25 28.00 1.38
CA PRO A 181 11.37 27.57 -0.01
C PRO A 181 12.61 26.71 -0.28
N ASP A 182 13.65 26.91 0.52
CA ASP A 182 14.93 26.18 0.51
C ASP A 182 14.95 25.03 1.51
N PHE A 183 13.78 24.59 2.01
CA PHE A 183 13.71 23.46 2.92
C PHE A 183 14.27 22.21 2.26
N LYS A 184 15.25 21.57 2.89
CA LYS A 184 15.97 20.46 2.26
C LYS A 184 15.07 19.26 1.96
N LEU A 185 14.09 19.00 2.82
CA LEU A 185 13.12 17.91 2.63
C LEU A 185 11.91 18.31 1.79
N LYS A 186 11.96 19.44 1.08
CA LYS A 186 10.87 19.91 0.23
C LYS A 186 10.37 18.85 -0.74
N VAL A 187 11.27 18.07 -1.35
CA VAL A 187 10.86 17.00 -2.27
C VAL A 187 10.09 15.91 -1.53
N ASP A 188 10.56 15.46 -0.36
CA ASP A 188 9.84 14.47 0.47
C ASP A 188 8.47 15.02 0.90
N VAL A 189 8.41 16.30 1.30
CA VAL A 189 7.15 16.96 1.67
C VAL A 189 6.19 17.06 0.48
N GLN A 190 6.69 17.39 -0.71
CA GLN A 190 5.88 17.45 -1.93
C GLN A 190 5.34 16.07 -2.31
N LYS A 191 6.12 15.01 -2.12
CA LYS A 191 5.63 13.63 -2.30
C LYS A 191 4.50 13.33 -1.32
N GLU A 192 4.70 13.59 -0.03
CA GLU A 192 3.66 13.38 0.99
C GLU A 192 2.38 14.17 0.69
N ILE A 193 2.49 15.39 0.15
CA ILE A 193 1.34 16.17 -0.34
C ILE A 193 0.64 15.44 -1.50
N ALA A 194 1.39 14.96 -2.50
CA ALA A 194 0.82 14.26 -3.66
C ALA A 194 0.06 12.99 -3.21
N TRP A 195 0.69 12.16 -2.38
CA TRP A 195 0.07 10.97 -1.80
C TRP A 195 -1.15 11.30 -0.92
N ALA A 196 -1.13 12.42 -0.20
CA ALA A 196 -2.29 12.87 0.56
C ALA A 196 -3.45 13.32 -0.35
N TYR A 197 -3.18 13.94 -1.51
CA TYR A 197 -4.23 14.26 -2.48
C TYR A 197 -4.88 13.02 -3.07
N ASP A 198 -4.10 11.99 -3.41
CA ASP A 198 -4.64 10.69 -3.85
C ASP A 198 -5.59 10.10 -2.79
N ARG A 199 -5.16 9.99 -1.53
CA ARG A 199 -6.00 9.50 -0.41
C ARG A 199 -7.26 10.34 -0.19
N MET A 200 -7.24 11.63 -0.55
CA MET A 200 -8.40 12.52 -0.52
C MET A 200 -9.27 12.45 -1.79
N ASN A 201 -8.99 11.53 -2.72
CA ASN A 201 -9.67 11.39 -4.02
C ASN A 201 -9.60 12.68 -4.88
N LYS A 202 -8.42 13.32 -4.87
CA LYS A 202 -8.09 14.55 -5.60
C LYS A 202 -6.97 14.27 -6.63
N PRO A 203 -7.27 13.50 -7.69
CA PRO A 203 -6.24 13.04 -8.63
C PRO A 203 -5.61 14.18 -9.43
N HIS A 204 -6.36 15.24 -9.74
CA HIS A 204 -5.82 16.39 -10.47
C HIS A 204 -4.72 17.09 -9.66
N GLU A 205 -5.01 17.37 -8.39
CA GLU A 205 -4.05 17.99 -7.47
C GLU A 205 -2.85 17.07 -7.19
N SER A 206 -3.07 15.76 -7.08
CA SER A 206 -1.99 14.76 -6.97
C SER A 206 -1.06 14.79 -8.17
N VAL A 207 -1.61 14.78 -9.39
CA VAL A 207 -0.82 14.86 -10.64
C VAL A 207 -0.01 16.14 -10.71
N LEU A 208 -0.61 17.29 -10.39
CA LEU A 208 0.10 18.57 -10.38
C LEU A 208 1.25 18.56 -9.36
N ALA A 209 1.04 17.96 -8.19
CA ALA A 209 2.08 17.81 -7.18
C ALA A 209 3.24 16.93 -7.69
N PHE A 210 2.98 15.76 -8.29
CA PHE A 210 4.03 14.90 -8.87
C PHE A 210 4.75 15.54 -10.07
N GLN A 211 4.03 16.30 -10.90
CA GLN A 211 4.62 17.07 -12.00
C GLN A 211 5.55 18.18 -11.50
N SER A 212 5.21 18.83 -10.39
CA SER A 212 6.06 19.86 -9.79
C SER A 212 7.42 19.31 -9.31
N ILE A 213 7.45 18.03 -8.92
CA ILE A 213 8.67 17.33 -8.47
C ILE A 213 9.53 16.93 -9.68
N SER A 214 8.91 16.39 -10.73
CA SER A 214 9.58 15.87 -11.93
C SER A 214 9.86 16.93 -13.01
N ALA A 215 9.56 18.20 -12.72
CA ALA A 215 9.76 19.30 -13.66
C ALA A 215 11.22 19.38 -14.13
N PRO A 216 11.49 19.73 -15.40
CA PRO A 216 12.87 19.84 -15.92
C PRO A 216 13.76 20.79 -15.11
N LYS A 217 13.16 21.78 -14.45
CA LYS A 217 13.85 22.76 -13.60
C LYS A 217 14.33 22.19 -12.26
N THR A 218 13.73 21.12 -11.75
CA THR A 218 14.08 20.51 -10.45
C THR A 218 15.06 19.34 -10.61
N GLY A 219 15.13 18.72 -11.79
CA GLY A 219 16.10 17.65 -12.10
C GLY A 219 15.88 16.34 -11.34
N HIS A 220 14.87 16.28 -10.46
CA HIS A 220 14.57 15.10 -9.65
C HIS A 220 13.74 14.09 -10.43
N LYS A 221 14.17 12.82 -10.40
CA LYS A 221 13.38 11.70 -10.94
C LYS A 221 12.48 11.14 -9.85
N LEU A 222 11.21 10.92 -10.20
CA LEU A 222 10.28 10.18 -9.35
C LEU A 222 10.76 8.73 -9.17
N SER A 223 10.49 8.13 -8.01
CA SER A 223 10.70 6.70 -7.80
C SER A 223 9.74 5.88 -8.67
N SER A 224 10.01 4.59 -8.85
CA SER A 224 9.10 3.70 -9.61
C SER A 224 7.68 3.69 -9.01
N THR A 225 7.57 3.68 -7.68
CA THR A 225 6.27 3.74 -6.99
C THR A 225 5.56 5.08 -7.22
N ASP A 226 6.30 6.19 -7.13
CA ASP A 226 5.74 7.53 -7.37
C ASP A 226 5.30 7.69 -8.84
N GLN A 227 6.01 7.08 -9.80
CA GLN A 227 5.65 7.08 -11.22
C GLN A 227 4.35 6.31 -11.48
N ILE A 228 4.23 5.10 -10.93
CA ILE A 228 3.03 4.28 -11.06
C ILE A 228 1.81 5.03 -10.51
N MET A 229 1.97 5.68 -9.35
CA MET A 229 0.90 6.48 -8.75
C MET A 229 0.53 7.68 -9.64
N ALA A 230 1.52 8.49 -10.06
CA ALA A 230 1.27 9.63 -10.93
C ALA A 230 0.59 9.25 -12.25
N GLU A 231 0.91 8.09 -12.83
CA GLU A 231 0.25 7.56 -14.03
C GLU A 231 -1.18 7.08 -13.77
N ALA A 232 -1.43 6.44 -12.62
CA ALA A 232 -2.77 6.04 -12.20
C ALA A 232 -3.66 7.28 -12.01
N ASP A 233 -3.19 8.28 -11.26
CA ASP A 233 -3.91 9.52 -11.03
C ASP A 233 -4.15 10.30 -12.32
N ARG A 234 -3.15 10.34 -13.22
CA ARG A 234 -3.31 11.00 -14.53
C ARG A 234 -4.37 10.32 -15.37
N ARG A 235 -4.38 8.98 -15.43
CA ARG A 235 -5.44 8.24 -16.13
C ARG A 235 -6.80 8.56 -15.53
N TYR A 236 -6.89 8.60 -14.21
CA TYR A 236 -8.15 8.87 -13.53
C TYR A 236 -8.63 10.33 -13.71
N ASP A 237 -7.74 11.32 -13.65
CA ASP A 237 -8.06 12.72 -13.92
C ASP A 237 -8.55 12.91 -15.35
N LEU A 238 -7.84 12.33 -16.33
CA LEU A 238 -8.28 12.31 -17.73
C LEU A 238 -9.66 11.67 -17.88
N MET A 239 -9.91 10.61 -17.11
CA MET A 239 -11.18 9.91 -17.17
C MET A 239 -12.32 10.80 -16.68
N LYS A 240 -12.12 11.47 -15.54
CA LYS A 240 -13.10 12.33 -14.85
C LYS A 240 -13.35 13.65 -15.58
N THR A 241 -12.34 14.18 -16.28
CA THR A 241 -12.42 15.45 -17.01
C THR A 241 -12.82 15.25 -18.47
N THR A 242 -11.88 14.90 -19.34
CA THR A 242 -12.04 14.92 -20.79
C THR A 242 -12.89 13.77 -21.30
N GLY A 243 -12.60 12.56 -20.83
CA GLY A 243 -13.33 11.39 -21.32
C GLY A 243 -14.81 11.41 -20.92
N LYS A 244 -15.16 12.03 -19.78
CA LYS A 244 -16.55 12.27 -19.39
C LYS A 244 -17.30 13.09 -20.44
N TRP A 245 -16.74 14.22 -20.85
CA TRP A 245 -17.38 15.09 -21.85
C TRP A 245 -17.47 14.41 -23.20
N LEU A 246 -16.43 13.67 -23.59
CA LEU A 246 -16.44 12.88 -24.82
C LEU A 246 -17.56 11.83 -24.81
N ALA A 247 -17.71 11.08 -23.72
CA ALA A 247 -18.75 10.06 -23.59
C ALA A 247 -20.17 10.67 -23.59
N TRP A 248 -20.36 11.83 -22.93
CA TRP A 248 -21.62 12.58 -23.01
C TRP A 248 -21.93 13.07 -24.42
N ALA A 249 -20.92 13.61 -25.13
CA ALA A 249 -21.08 14.08 -26.50
C ALA A 249 -21.47 12.93 -27.45
N VAL A 250 -20.81 11.77 -27.32
CA VAL A 250 -21.14 10.56 -28.09
C VAL A 250 -22.57 10.10 -27.79
N MET A 251 -22.97 10.02 -26.51
CA MET A 251 -24.32 9.65 -26.11
C MET A 251 -25.37 10.60 -26.68
N ALA A 252 -25.16 11.92 -26.54
CA ALA A 252 -26.07 12.94 -27.05
C ALA A 252 -26.20 12.87 -28.58
N LEU A 253 -25.09 12.65 -29.29
CA LEU A 253 -25.10 12.51 -30.74
C LEU A 253 -25.85 11.24 -31.18
N LEU A 254 -25.58 10.09 -30.56
CA LEU A 254 -26.24 8.83 -30.92
C LEU A 254 -27.74 8.83 -30.60
N TRP A 255 -28.14 9.40 -29.46
CA TRP A 255 -29.55 9.58 -29.14
C TRP A 255 -30.22 10.61 -30.05
N GLY A 256 -29.58 11.76 -30.27
CA GLY A 256 -30.07 12.80 -31.17
C GLY A 256 -30.27 12.28 -32.59
N ALA A 257 -29.30 11.52 -33.12
CA ALA A 257 -29.39 10.90 -34.43
C ALA A 257 -30.58 9.92 -34.52
N VAL A 258 -30.73 9.02 -33.53
CA VAL A 258 -31.85 8.06 -33.53
C VAL A 258 -33.20 8.76 -33.42
N LEU A 259 -33.33 9.79 -32.56
CA LEU A 259 -34.57 10.54 -32.42
C LEU A 259 -34.89 11.36 -33.69
N MET A 260 -33.89 11.98 -34.32
CA MET A 260 -34.06 12.71 -35.59
C MET A 260 -34.60 11.83 -36.71
N MET A 261 -34.35 10.51 -36.67
CA MET A 261 -34.93 9.55 -37.62
C MET A 261 -36.42 9.23 -37.37
N LYS A 262 -37.05 9.89 -36.40
CA LYS A 262 -38.48 9.82 -36.05
C LYS A 262 -39.01 8.39 -35.82
N PRO A 263 -38.36 7.56 -34.98
CA PRO A 263 -38.76 6.16 -34.76
C PRO A 263 -40.15 6.03 -34.15
N TRP A 264 -40.63 7.04 -33.41
CA TRP A 264 -41.96 7.05 -32.76
C TRP A 264 -43.13 6.97 -33.76
N ARG A 265 -42.95 7.41 -35.02
CA ARG A 265 -44.00 7.29 -36.05
C ARG A 265 -44.38 5.84 -36.36
N ARG A 266 -43.58 4.87 -35.90
CA ARG A 266 -43.71 3.44 -36.17
C ARG A 266 -43.58 2.59 -34.92
N MET A 267 -43.73 3.21 -33.75
CA MET A 267 -43.88 2.46 -32.51
C MET A 267 -45.29 1.89 -32.45
N ASP A 268 -45.40 0.61 -32.74
CA ASP A 268 -46.61 -0.18 -32.58
C ASP A 268 -46.61 -0.92 -31.24
N ARG A 269 -47.76 -1.53 -30.89
CA ARG A 269 -47.86 -2.38 -29.69
C ARG A 269 -46.85 -3.53 -29.71
N GLY A 270 -46.45 -4.01 -30.90
CA GLY A 270 -45.42 -5.04 -31.07
C GLY A 270 -44.02 -4.59 -30.67
N ALA A 271 -43.62 -3.37 -31.04
CA ALA A 271 -42.36 -2.76 -30.62
C ALA A 271 -42.31 -2.54 -29.11
N LEU A 272 -43.40 -2.03 -28.51
CA LEU A 272 -43.50 -1.86 -27.05
C LEU A 272 -43.37 -3.19 -26.31
N ARG A 273 -44.03 -4.25 -26.80
CA ARG A 273 -43.87 -5.61 -26.27
C ARG A 273 -42.45 -6.12 -26.43
N SER A 274 -41.80 -5.85 -27.56
CA SER A 274 -40.40 -6.26 -27.80
C SER A 274 -39.46 -5.57 -26.81
N ILE A 275 -39.62 -4.26 -26.58
CA ILE A 275 -38.84 -3.52 -25.57
C ILE A 275 -39.04 -4.14 -24.19
N ALA A 276 -40.29 -4.39 -23.79
CA ALA A 276 -40.61 -4.98 -22.50
C ALA A 276 -40.02 -6.40 -22.34
N LEU A 277 -40.09 -7.22 -23.40
CA LEU A 277 -39.57 -8.58 -23.39
C LEU A 277 -38.04 -8.61 -23.31
N TRP A 278 -37.34 -7.83 -24.15
CA TRP A 278 -35.88 -7.74 -24.10
C TRP A 278 -35.37 -7.15 -22.79
N THR A 279 -36.07 -6.14 -22.26
CA THR A 279 -35.77 -5.56 -20.94
C THR A 279 -35.95 -6.59 -19.83
N GLY A 280 -37.08 -7.31 -19.82
CA GLY A 280 -37.34 -8.38 -18.84
C GLY A 280 -36.32 -9.52 -18.92
N LEU A 281 -35.98 -9.97 -20.14
CA LEU A 281 -34.97 -11.00 -20.37
C LEU A 281 -33.59 -10.55 -19.88
N TRP A 282 -33.21 -9.29 -20.14
CA TRP A 282 -31.96 -8.72 -19.66
C TRP A 282 -31.90 -8.63 -18.13
N VAL A 283 -32.99 -8.20 -17.49
CA VAL A 283 -33.08 -8.16 -16.02
C VAL A 283 -32.95 -9.56 -15.43
N LEU A 284 -33.63 -10.56 -16.00
CA LEU A 284 -33.52 -11.97 -15.56
C LEU A 284 -32.11 -12.54 -15.76
N LEU A 285 -31.47 -12.24 -16.90
CA LEU A 285 -30.09 -12.64 -17.16
C LEU A 285 -29.13 -11.99 -16.16
N SER A 286 -29.31 -10.70 -15.87
CA SER A 286 -28.50 -9.97 -14.91
C SER A 286 -28.68 -10.53 -13.49
N ALA A 287 -29.93 -10.76 -13.07
CA ALA A 287 -30.26 -11.33 -11.76
C ALA A 287 -29.72 -12.76 -11.58
N SER A 288 -29.78 -13.60 -12.62
CA SER A 288 -29.22 -14.97 -12.57
C SER A 288 -27.69 -14.99 -12.52
N ARG A 289 -27.02 -13.97 -13.08
CA ARG A 289 -25.56 -13.85 -13.10
C ARG A 289 -24.99 -13.06 -11.93
N MET A 290 -25.79 -12.27 -11.23
CA MET A 290 -25.40 -11.50 -10.05
C MET A 290 -24.55 -12.29 -9.04
N PRO A 291 -24.92 -13.51 -8.61
CA PRO A 291 -24.13 -14.32 -7.66
C PRO A 291 -22.67 -14.53 -8.06
N SER A 292 -22.37 -14.61 -9.37
CA SER A 292 -21.02 -14.82 -9.90
C SER A 292 -20.13 -13.56 -9.90
N PHE A 293 -20.70 -12.39 -9.57
CA PHE A 293 -19.97 -11.12 -9.43
C PHE A 293 -19.74 -10.70 -7.98
N TYR A 294 -20.39 -11.35 -7.00
CA TYR A 294 -20.34 -10.95 -5.59
C TYR A 294 -19.02 -11.28 -4.87
N LYS A 295 -18.30 -12.31 -5.32
CA LYS A 295 -17.08 -12.77 -4.67
C LYS A 295 -16.02 -13.11 -5.70
N MET A 296 -14.85 -12.53 -5.53
CA MET A 296 -13.64 -12.89 -6.25
C MET A 296 -12.54 -13.14 -5.22
N GLU A 297 -11.91 -14.30 -5.27
CA GLU A 297 -10.62 -14.51 -4.63
C GLU A 297 -9.55 -14.17 -5.66
N VAL A 298 -8.88 -13.04 -5.46
CA VAL A 298 -7.72 -12.63 -6.24
C VAL A 298 -6.55 -12.63 -5.26
N GLU A 299 -5.54 -13.44 -5.54
CA GLU A 299 -4.31 -13.54 -4.73
C GLU A 299 -4.56 -13.83 -3.23
N GLY A 300 -5.61 -14.61 -2.92
CA GLY A 300 -5.95 -14.99 -1.54
C GLY A 300 -6.77 -13.96 -0.75
N TYR A 301 -7.19 -12.85 -1.38
CA TYR A 301 -8.09 -11.86 -0.76
C TYR A 301 -9.50 -11.96 -1.35
N GLN A 302 -10.52 -12.07 -0.49
CA GLN A 302 -11.92 -11.97 -0.90
C GLN A 302 -12.30 -10.51 -1.19
N TYR A 303 -12.43 -10.20 -2.47
CA TYR A 303 -12.92 -8.91 -2.94
C TYR A 303 -14.44 -8.98 -3.15
N VAL A 304 -15.18 -8.10 -2.45
CA VAL A 304 -16.64 -7.99 -2.54
C VAL A 304 -16.97 -6.75 -3.36
N ILE A 305 -17.54 -6.94 -4.57
CA ILE A 305 -18.07 -5.85 -5.37
C ILE A 305 -19.38 -5.39 -4.71
N ARG A 306 -19.48 -4.10 -4.35
CA ARG A 306 -20.71 -3.55 -3.75
C ARG A 306 -21.91 -3.76 -4.66
N ASP A 307 -23.03 -4.20 -4.08
CA ASP A 307 -24.33 -4.39 -4.72
C ASP A 307 -24.72 -3.26 -5.66
N THR A 308 -24.56 -2.02 -5.20
CA THR A 308 -24.90 -0.81 -5.94
C THR A 308 -24.21 -0.75 -7.30
N VAL A 309 -22.96 -1.22 -7.40
CA VAL A 309 -22.20 -1.25 -8.65
C VAL A 309 -22.77 -2.27 -9.63
N ILE A 310 -23.10 -3.47 -9.14
CA ILE A 310 -23.62 -4.56 -9.97
C ILE A 310 -25.00 -4.18 -10.52
N TYR A 311 -25.86 -3.58 -9.68
CA TYR A 311 -27.16 -3.05 -10.13
C TYR A 311 -27.00 -1.90 -11.11
N LEU A 312 -26.04 -0.97 -10.89
CA LEU A 312 -25.77 0.13 -11.83
C LEU A 312 -25.33 -0.39 -13.21
N LEU A 313 -24.43 -1.38 -13.23
CA LEU A 313 -23.94 -2.00 -14.46
C LEU A 313 -25.02 -2.76 -15.21
N ALA A 314 -25.89 -3.47 -14.49
CA ALA A 314 -27.06 -4.11 -15.08
C ALA A 314 -28.03 -3.08 -15.67
N ALA A 315 -28.29 -1.98 -14.95
CA ALA A 315 -29.17 -0.91 -15.41
C ALA A 315 -28.60 -0.11 -16.59
N ALA A 316 -27.28 0.08 -16.66
CA ALA A 316 -26.59 0.84 -17.70
C ALA A 316 -26.82 0.30 -19.13
N ASN A 317 -27.19 -0.97 -19.27
CA ASN A 317 -27.48 -1.59 -20.57
C ASN A 317 -28.92 -1.37 -21.03
N LEU A 318 -29.85 -1.00 -20.14
CA LEU A 318 -31.25 -0.74 -20.50
C LEU A 318 -31.41 0.43 -21.49
N PRO A 319 -30.72 1.59 -21.31
CA PRO A 319 -30.72 2.65 -22.31
C PRO A 319 -30.24 2.19 -23.69
N VAL A 320 -29.24 1.31 -23.73
CA VAL A 320 -28.68 0.77 -24.99
C VAL A 320 -29.71 -0.13 -25.69
N LEU A 321 -30.40 -0.99 -24.95
CA LEU A 321 -31.45 -1.86 -25.50
C LEU A 321 -32.62 -1.06 -26.07
N VAL A 322 -33.08 -0.05 -25.34
CA VAL A 322 -34.14 0.86 -25.82
C VAL A 322 -33.67 1.60 -27.06
N TRP A 323 -32.46 2.15 -27.03
CA TRP A 323 -31.85 2.86 -28.16
C TRP A 323 -31.74 1.96 -29.40
N LEU A 324 -31.35 0.69 -29.24
CA LEU A 324 -31.23 -0.27 -30.34
C LEU A 324 -32.58 -0.60 -30.99
N VAL A 325 -33.63 -0.76 -30.19
CA VAL A 325 -34.99 -0.95 -30.73
C VAL A 325 -35.43 0.29 -31.52
N LEU A 326 -35.17 1.50 -31.01
CA LEU A 326 -35.47 2.73 -31.72
C LEU A 326 -34.67 2.85 -33.03
N LEU A 327 -33.38 2.50 -33.01
CA LEU A 327 -32.52 2.50 -34.19
C LEU A 327 -33.07 1.56 -35.28
N THR A 328 -33.47 0.34 -34.93
CA THR A 328 -33.99 -0.63 -35.93
C THR A 328 -35.32 -0.20 -36.55
N ARG A 329 -36.09 0.67 -35.88
CA ARG A 329 -37.39 1.18 -36.35
C ARG A 329 -37.31 2.51 -37.12
N ALA A 330 -36.13 3.11 -37.18
CA ALA A 330 -35.92 4.37 -37.87
C ALA A 330 -36.16 4.26 -39.40
N ALA A 331 -36.70 5.33 -39.99
CA ALA A 331 -37.15 5.34 -41.37
C ALA A 331 -36.08 5.03 -42.44
N PRO A 332 -34.83 5.52 -42.33
CA PRO A 332 -33.79 5.29 -43.33
C PRO A 332 -33.40 3.81 -43.52
N TRP A 333 -33.62 2.97 -42.51
CA TRP A 333 -33.17 1.57 -42.56
C TRP A 333 -34.11 0.65 -43.35
N GLN A 334 -35.30 1.12 -43.72
CA GLN A 334 -36.21 0.38 -44.59
C GLN A 334 -35.62 0.17 -45.99
N THR A 335 -34.96 1.19 -46.52
CA THR A 335 -34.36 1.14 -47.86
C THR A 335 -32.96 0.51 -47.82
N ARG A 336 -32.37 0.33 -46.63
CA ARG A 336 -30.99 -0.14 -46.44
C ARG A 336 -30.82 -1.12 -45.28
N PRO A 337 -31.54 -2.27 -45.26
CA PRO A 337 -31.47 -3.22 -44.15
C PRO A 337 -30.10 -3.91 -44.04
N LYS A 338 -29.40 -4.10 -45.16
CA LYS A 338 -28.04 -4.67 -45.18
C LYS A 338 -27.04 -3.75 -44.48
N THR A 339 -27.15 -2.43 -44.70
CA THR A 339 -26.30 -1.43 -44.03
C THR A 339 -26.56 -1.40 -42.53
N LEU A 340 -27.82 -1.50 -42.10
CA LEU A 340 -28.14 -1.58 -40.67
C LEU A 340 -27.49 -2.79 -40.00
N ARG A 341 -27.47 -3.97 -40.64
CA ARG A 341 -26.83 -5.17 -40.06
C ARG A 341 -25.33 -5.01 -39.83
N VAL A 342 -24.64 -4.22 -40.66
CA VAL A 342 -23.20 -3.96 -40.53
C VAL A 342 -22.93 -2.85 -39.52
N VAL A 343 -23.74 -1.80 -39.53
CA VAL A 343 -23.52 -0.60 -38.71
C VAL A 343 -24.07 -0.74 -37.29
N ALA A 344 -25.17 -1.48 -37.09
CA ALA A 344 -25.78 -1.65 -35.78
C ALA A 344 -24.84 -2.25 -34.73
N PRO A 345 -24.05 -3.32 -35.00
CA PRO A 345 -23.10 -3.86 -34.02
C PRO A 345 -22.06 -2.81 -33.60
N LEU A 346 -21.52 -2.04 -34.55
CA LEU A 346 -20.53 -1.00 -34.28
C LEU A 346 -21.12 0.12 -33.42
N LEU A 347 -22.31 0.63 -33.78
CA LEU A 347 -22.94 1.69 -33.01
C LEU A 347 -23.38 1.20 -31.63
N THR A 348 -23.80 -0.06 -31.52
CA THR A 348 -24.15 -0.67 -30.22
C THR A 348 -22.92 -0.74 -29.33
N LEU A 349 -21.77 -1.18 -29.87
CA LEU A 349 -20.51 -1.21 -29.14
C LEU A 349 -20.12 0.20 -28.63
N VAL A 350 -20.16 1.20 -29.51
CA VAL A 350 -19.87 2.60 -29.13
C VAL A 350 -20.83 3.09 -28.05
N MET A 351 -22.13 2.82 -28.20
CA MET A 351 -23.18 3.20 -27.24
C MET A 351 -22.99 2.52 -25.89
N THR A 352 -22.64 1.23 -25.88
CA THR A 352 -22.34 0.45 -24.67
C THR A 352 -21.08 0.96 -23.99
N ILE A 353 -20.00 1.21 -24.73
CA ILE A 353 -18.75 1.77 -24.18
C ILE A 353 -19.02 3.14 -23.58
N ALA A 354 -19.71 4.04 -24.29
CA ALA A 354 -20.02 5.38 -23.79
C ALA A 354 -20.92 5.35 -22.55
N SER A 355 -21.95 4.49 -22.53
CA SER A 355 -22.81 4.29 -21.37
C SER A 355 -22.00 3.75 -20.18
N TYR A 356 -21.28 2.65 -20.37
CA TYR A 356 -20.45 2.03 -19.35
C TYR A 356 -19.42 3.01 -18.78
N TYR A 357 -18.77 3.76 -19.66
CA TYR A 357 -17.81 4.80 -19.29
C TYR A 357 -18.44 5.88 -18.40
N LEU A 358 -19.62 6.41 -18.78
CA LEU A 358 -20.33 7.41 -17.95
C LEU A 358 -20.73 6.83 -16.59
N PHE A 359 -21.25 5.60 -16.55
CA PHE A 359 -21.70 4.97 -15.31
C PHE A 359 -20.55 4.61 -14.37
N ILE A 360 -19.40 4.20 -14.91
CA ILE A 360 -18.21 3.88 -14.12
C ILE A 360 -17.51 5.14 -13.63
N VAL A 361 -17.24 6.11 -14.50
CA VAL A 361 -16.53 7.34 -14.11
C VAL A 361 -17.30 8.17 -13.07
N HIS A 362 -18.63 8.08 -13.04
CA HIS A 362 -19.45 8.76 -12.02
C HIS A 362 -19.64 7.93 -10.75
N HIS A 363 -19.26 6.65 -10.74
CA HIS A 363 -19.29 5.87 -9.52
C HIS A 363 -18.05 6.22 -8.66
N PRO A 364 -18.20 6.44 -7.35
CA PRO A 364 -17.07 6.74 -6.45
C PRO A 364 -15.94 5.69 -6.49
N ASN A 365 -16.29 4.46 -6.86
CA ASN A 365 -15.35 3.34 -7.00
C ASN A 365 -15.03 2.97 -8.47
N GLY A 366 -15.39 3.83 -9.43
CA GLY A 366 -15.22 3.60 -10.87
C GLY A 366 -13.86 3.04 -11.28
N PRO A 367 -12.74 3.67 -10.86
CA PRO A 367 -11.40 3.20 -11.21
C PRO A 367 -11.10 1.81 -10.68
N ALA A 368 -11.40 1.55 -9.40
CA ALA A 368 -11.25 0.23 -8.81
C ALA A 368 -12.08 -0.82 -9.54
N ILE A 369 -13.25 -0.45 -10.07
CA ILE A 369 -14.07 -1.36 -10.90
C ILE A 369 -13.37 -1.66 -12.22
N VAL A 370 -12.83 -0.66 -12.92
CA VAL A 370 -12.11 -0.86 -14.20
C VAL A 370 -10.87 -1.73 -14.00
N ASP A 371 -10.09 -1.45 -12.97
CA ASP A 371 -8.87 -2.22 -12.68
C ASP A 371 -9.22 -3.68 -12.33
N VAL A 372 -10.27 -3.90 -11.52
CA VAL A 372 -10.76 -5.25 -11.19
C VAL A 372 -11.30 -5.99 -12.41
N PHE A 373 -12.02 -5.31 -13.31
CA PHE A 373 -12.46 -5.91 -14.56
C PHE A 373 -11.29 -6.24 -15.49
N GLY A 374 -10.26 -5.39 -15.54
CA GLY A 374 -9.03 -5.65 -16.27
C GLY A 374 -8.35 -6.93 -15.77
N VAL A 375 -8.12 -7.02 -14.45
CA VAL A 375 -7.53 -8.20 -13.80
C VAL A 375 -8.38 -9.45 -14.02
N LYS A 376 -9.71 -9.36 -13.87
CA LYS A 376 -10.63 -10.49 -14.13
C LYS A 376 -10.62 -10.94 -15.58
N TYR A 377 -10.56 -9.99 -16.51
CA TYR A 377 -10.51 -10.28 -17.94
C TYR A 377 -9.20 -11.00 -18.29
N GLU A 378 -8.08 -10.56 -17.75
CA GLU A 378 -6.78 -11.23 -17.91
C GLU A 378 -6.78 -12.63 -17.29
N TYR A 379 -7.35 -12.80 -16.09
CA TYR A 379 -7.53 -14.11 -15.45
C TYR A 379 -8.37 -15.06 -16.30
N LEU A 380 -9.54 -14.61 -16.78
CA LEU A 380 -10.43 -15.43 -17.61
C LEU A 380 -9.82 -15.74 -18.99
N LEU A 381 -9.07 -14.81 -19.57
CA LEU A 381 -8.27 -15.06 -20.79
C LEU A 381 -7.19 -16.10 -20.54
N GLY A 382 -6.54 -16.06 -19.38
CA GLY A 382 -5.57 -17.06 -18.93
C GLY A 382 -6.21 -18.44 -18.83
N GLU A 383 -7.31 -18.58 -18.10
CA GLU A 383 -8.05 -19.84 -17.99
C GLU A 383 -8.54 -20.35 -19.36
N PHE A 384 -9.03 -19.47 -20.21
CA PHE A 384 -9.49 -19.85 -21.55
C PHE A 384 -8.34 -20.36 -22.40
N ARG A 385 -7.18 -19.69 -22.38
CA ARG A 385 -5.97 -20.15 -23.08
C ARG A 385 -5.50 -21.50 -22.56
N GLU A 386 -5.49 -21.71 -21.23
CA GLU A 386 -5.10 -22.99 -20.64
C GLU A 386 -6.06 -24.13 -20.97
N ARG A 387 -7.38 -23.86 -21.08
CA ARG A 387 -8.39 -24.87 -21.43
C ARG A 387 -8.47 -25.18 -22.92
N VAL A 388 -8.06 -24.25 -23.79
CA VAL A 388 -8.05 -24.43 -25.26
C VAL A 388 -6.72 -25.04 -25.74
N LEU A 389 -5.64 -24.87 -24.97
CA LEU A 389 -4.32 -25.47 -25.26
C LEU A 389 -4.11 -26.84 -24.60
N ARG A 390 -5.11 -27.37 -23.89
CA ARG A 390 -5.22 -28.79 -23.51
C ARG A 390 -6.26 -29.46 -24.38
#